data_AF-A0A920P0N4-F1
#
_entry.id   AF-A0A920P0N4-F1
#
_cell.length_a   1.000
_cell.length_b   1.000
_cell.length_c   1.000
_cell.angle_alpha   90.00
_cell.angle_beta   90.00
_cell.angle_gamma   90.00
#
_symmetry.space_group_name_H-M   'P 1'
#
loop_
_entity.id
_entity.type
_entity.pdbx_description
1 polymer ?
#
loop_
_entity_poly.entity_id
_entity_poly.type
_entity_poly.pdbx_seq_one_letter_code
_entity_poly.pdbx_strand_id
1 'polypeptide(L)'
;MRKTILPVMTVAGICGTLTTCTVPAPPMSFHAATPFVTAASFNDGADDGTNDVVAEYCTRCHSDRMRRGDLVLEDFDVAKAPENGEIVEKMIRKLRAGMMPPSGARRPDPAVLAEVARDLESTLDKAAERNPNPGTRTFQRLNRAEYHNTIRELFGIEVDVNTFLPLDTKSANFDNIADVQTPSATLMEGYLRAAEHVSRIVLGDPDAEIQNTVYRLPRIQSQKDRVEGAPFGTRGGLSRVHNFPADGKYVFHIMPYNAVEGEVFRAHVWN
;
A
#
# COMPACT_ATOMS: atom_id res chain seq x y z
N MET A 1 -24.88 12.89 -4.09
CA MET A 1 -23.70 13.63 -3.62
C MET A 1 -22.68 13.67 -4.75
N ARG A 2 -22.57 14.82 -5.44
CA ARG A 2 -21.69 15.02 -6.60
C ARG A 2 -20.25 15.13 -6.12
N LYS A 3 -19.35 14.29 -6.67
CA LYS A 3 -17.90 14.44 -6.54
C LYS A 3 -17.47 15.64 -7.40
N THR A 4 -17.02 16.72 -6.77
CA THR A 4 -16.41 17.86 -7.45
C THR A 4 -14.91 17.59 -7.53
N ILE A 5 -14.42 17.32 -8.73
CA ILE A 5 -12.99 17.16 -9.02
C ILE A 5 -12.44 18.58 -9.27
N LEU A 6 -11.48 19.03 -8.46
CA LEU A 6 -10.72 20.27 -8.69
C LEU A 6 -9.89 20.12 -9.98
N PRO A 7 -9.99 21.04 -10.96
CA PRO A 7 -9.21 20.94 -12.17
C PRO A 7 -7.79 21.50 -11.93
N VAL A 8 -6.78 20.64 -12.02
CA VAL A 8 -5.40 21.06 -12.27
C VAL A 8 -5.34 21.54 -13.73
N MET A 9 -5.33 22.86 -13.93
CA MET A 9 -5.33 23.46 -15.26
C MET A 9 -3.89 23.70 -15.74
N THR A 10 -3.38 22.84 -16.62
CA THR A 10 -2.18 23.12 -17.42
C THR A 10 -2.62 23.86 -18.69
N VAL A 11 -2.34 25.17 -18.78
CA VAL A 11 -2.72 25.99 -19.94
C VAL A 11 -1.71 25.80 -21.07
N ALA A 12 -2.08 25.03 -22.09
CA ALA A 12 -1.43 25.02 -23.41
C ALA A 12 -2.47 25.47 -24.45
N GLY A 13 -2.30 26.67 -25.00
CA GLY A 13 -3.20 27.22 -26.01
C GLY A 13 -2.91 26.63 -27.39
N ILE A 14 -3.81 25.80 -27.91
CA ILE A 14 -3.88 25.44 -29.32
C ILE A 14 -5.30 25.69 -29.79
N CYS A 15 -5.44 26.57 -30.77
CA CYS A 15 -6.68 26.84 -31.48
C CYS A 15 -6.94 25.66 -32.44
N GLY A 16 -7.92 24.83 -32.10
CA GLY A 16 -8.37 23.71 -32.94
C GLY A 16 -9.88 23.58 -32.85
N THR A 17 -10.54 23.63 -34.00
CA THR A 17 -11.99 23.46 -34.14
C THR A 17 -12.43 22.07 -33.67
N LEU A 18 -13.33 22.02 -32.70
CA LEU A 18 -13.93 20.79 -32.18
C LEU A 18 -15.02 20.29 -33.14
N THR A 19 -14.73 19.21 -33.86
CA THR A 19 -15.74 18.37 -34.52
C THR A 19 -16.09 17.24 -33.56
N THR A 20 -17.31 17.22 -33.05
CA THR A 20 -17.78 16.13 -32.18
C THR A 20 -18.15 14.91 -33.01
N CYS A 21 -17.28 13.89 -33.00
CA CYS A 21 -17.63 12.53 -33.41
C CYS A 21 -18.15 11.76 -32.20
N THR A 22 -19.46 11.52 -32.15
CA THR A 22 -20.09 10.59 -31.21
C THR A 22 -19.88 9.16 -31.69
N VAL A 23 -19.01 8.41 -31.01
CA VAL A 23 -18.85 6.96 -31.21
C VAL A 23 -19.79 6.23 -30.23
N PRO A 24 -20.77 5.44 -30.70
CA PRO A 24 -21.61 4.65 -29.81
C PRO A 24 -20.79 3.50 -29.20
N ALA A 25 -20.82 3.39 -27.88
CA ALA A 25 -20.19 2.30 -27.14
C ALA A 25 -20.92 0.97 -27.38
N PRO A 26 -20.22 -0.15 -27.62
CA PRO A 26 -20.84 -1.46 -27.74
C PRO A 26 -21.34 -1.94 -26.36
N PRO A 27 -22.42 -2.76 -26.31
CA PRO A 27 -22.94 -3.28 -25.05
C PRO A 27 -21.95 -4.26 -24.42
N MET A 28 -21.48 -3.94 -23.21
CA MET A 28 -20.72 -4.86 -22.37
C MET A 28 -21.60 -6.06 -21.99
N SER A 29 -21.34 -7.19 -22.64
CA SER A 29 -21.95 -8.47 -22.29
C SER A 29 -21.16 -9.07 -21.13
N PHE A 30 -21.73 -9.01 -19.93
CA PHE A 30 -21.23 -9.78 -18.78
C PHE A 30 -21.47 -11.26 -19.04
N HIS A 31 -20.42 -11.99 -19.43
CA HIS A 31 -20.45 -13.45 -19.36
C HIS A 31 -20.43 -13.84 -17.88
N ALA A 32 -21.54 -14.40 -17.40
CA ALA A 32 -21.62 -15.04 -16.10
C ALA A 32 -20.61 -16.20 -16.07
N ALA A 33 -19.68 -16.16 -15.12
CA ALA A 33 -18.79 -17.27 -14.84
C ALA A 33 -19.63 -18.48 -14.39
N THR A 34 -19.53 -19.57 -15.13
CA THR A 34 -20.06 -20.89 -14.77
C THR A 34 -19.49 -21.34 -13.42
N PRO A 35 -20.31 -21.87 -12.50
CA PRO A 35 -19.78 -22.42 -11.26
C PRO A 35 -18.93 -23.64 -11.58
N PHE A 36 -17.71 -23.64 -11.05
CA PHE A 36 -16.84 -24.82 -11.05
C PHE A 36 -17.55 -25.95 -10.30
N VAL A 37 -17.57 -27.12 -10.93
CA VAL A 37 -18.07 -28.37 -10.37
C VAL A 37 -17.34 -28.65 -9.05
N THR A 38 -18.10 -28.73 -7.95
CA THR A 38 -17.62 -29.21 -6.67
C THR A 38 -17.22 -30.67 -6.81
N ALA A 39 -15.92 -30.95 -6.85
CA ALA A 39 -15.43 -32.31 -6.69
C ALA A 39 -15.78 -32.78 -5.28
N ALA A 40 -16.44 -33.94 -5.23
CA ALA A 40 -16.93 -34.57 -4.02
C ALA A 40 -15.81 -34.81 -2.99
N SER A 41 -16.18 -34.60 -1.73
CA SER A 41 -15.42 -34.92 -0.52
C SER A 41 -14.91 -36.36 -0.53
N PHE A 42 -13.61 -36.50 -0.31
CA PHE A 42 -13.01 -37.71 0.26
C PHE A 42 -12.13 -37.27 1.43
N ASN A 43 -12.56 -37.59 2.66
CA ASN A 43 -11.75 -38.15 3.74
C ASN A 43 -12.45 -37.93 5.09
N ASP A 44 -13.35 -38.84 5.45
CA ASP A 44 -13.77 -39.06 6.85
C ASP A 44 -12.92 -40.17 7.52
N GLY A 45 -11.74 -40.50 6.95
CA GLY A 45 -10.86 -41.57 7.46
C GLY A 45 -9.37 -41.23 7.50
N ALA A 46 -8.97 -39.98 7.23
CA ALA A 46 -7.56 -39.57 7.31
C ALA A 46 -7.10 -39.32 8.76
N ASP A 47 -8.01 -38.84 9.61
CA ASP A 47 -7.70 -38.44 10.98
C ASP A 47 -7.27 -39.63 11.87
N ASP A 48 -7.87 -40.81 11.66
CA ASP A 48 -7.57 -42.03 12.43
C ASP A 48 -6.14 -42.55 12.14
N GLY A 49 -5.75 -42.57 10.86
CA GLY A 49 -4.42 -43.00 10.44
C GLY A 49 -3.32 -42.05 10.92
N THR A 50 -3.57 -40.74 10.94
CA THR A 50 -2.61 -39.76 11.45
C THR A 50 -2.48 -39.83 12.98
N ASN A 51 -3.59 -39.99 13.70
CA ASN A 51 -3.57 -40.20 15.16
C ASN A 51 -2.80 -41.48 15.55
N ASP A 52 -2.98 -42.58 14.81
CA ASP A 52 -2.25 -43.83 15.02
C ASP A 52 -0.73 -43.67 14.87
N VAL A 53 -0.28 -42.90 13.87
CA VAL A 53 1.15 -42.63 13.66
C VAL A 53 1.71 -41.81 14.81
N VAL A 54 0.98 -40.79 15.29
CA VAL A 54 1.40 -40.01 16.46
C VAL A 54 1.48 -40.89 17.71
N ALA A 55 0.47 -41.74 17.93
CA ALA A 55 0.41 -42.67 19.05
C ALA A 55 1.58 -43.67 19.06
N GLU A 56 1.90 -44.28 17.91
CA GLU A 56 2.94 -45.32 17.83
C GLU A 56 4.38 -44.75 17.86
N TYR A 57 4.63 -43.63 17.19
CA TYR A 57 5.99 -43.12 16.96
C TYR A 57 6.36 -41.91 17.83
N CYS A 58 5.41 -41.03 18.16
CA CYS A 58 5.70 -39.77 18.84
C CYS A 58 5.64 -39.89 20.37
N THR A 59 4.65 -40.59 20.92
CA THR A 59 4.43 -40.73 22.38
C THR A 59 5.58 -41.42 23.11
N ARG A 60 6.38 -42.25 22.41
CA ARG A 60 7.58 -42.89 22.99
C ARG A 60 8.58 -41.90 23.56
N CYS A 61 8.69 -40.71 22.94
CA CYS A 61 9.54 -39.62 23.40
C CYS A 61 8.74 -38.48 24.05
N HIS A 62 7.52 -38.25 23.56
CA HIS A 62 6.62 -37.19 24.02
C HIS A 62 5.47 -37.77 24.86
N SER A 63 5.82 -38.55 25.87
CA SER A 63 4.91 -39.12 26.89
C SER A 63 5.01 -38.33 28.18
N ASP A 64 4.04 -38.49 29.08
CA ASP A 64 4.09 -37.83 30.40
C ASP A 64 5.33 -38.26 31.21
N ARG A 65 5.81 -39.49 30.98
CA ARG A 65 7.02 -40.01 31.62
C ARG A 65 8.32 -39.47 31.03
N MET A 66 8.43 -39.39 29.70
CA MET A 66 9.69 -39.02 29.03
C MET A 66 9.81 -37.52 28.77
N ARG A 67 8.69 -36.83 28.49
CA ARG A 67 8.55 -35.38 28.33
C ARG A 67 9.68 -34.71 27.54
N ARG A 68 10.11 -35.34 26.44
CA ARG A 68 11.25 -34.82 25.67
C ARG A 68 10.88 -33.49 25.03
N GLY A 69 11.67 -32.45 25.28
CA GLY A 69 11.38 -31.11 24.76
C GLY A 69 10.14 -30.47 25.38
N ASP A 70 9.76 -30.88 26.59
CA ASP A 70 8.62 -30.36 27.35
C ASP A 70 7.28 -30.46 26.59
N LEU A 71 7.10 -31.56 25.86
CA LEU A 71 5.93 -31.85 25.04
C LEU A 71 5.37 -33.24 25.39
N VAL A 72 4.06 -33.32 25.59
CA VAL A 72 3.27 -34.55 25.82
C VAL A 72 2.22 -34.68 24.72
N LEU A 73 2.14 -35.86 24.09
CA LEU A 73 1.27 -36.16 22.95
C LEU A 73 0.39 -37.41 23.19
N GLU A 74 0.28 -37.90 24.43
CA GLU A 74 -0.49 -39.12 24.76
C GLU A 74 -1.98 -38.97 24.43
N ASP A 75 -2.55 -37.79 24.64
CA ASP A 75 -3.95 -37.44 24.30
C ASP A 75 -4.04 -36.53 23.07
N PHE A 76 -3.03 -36.57 22.19
CA PHE A 76 -3.04 -35.76 20.98
C PHE A 76 -4.10 -36.26 20.00
N ASP A 77 -4.90 -35.33 19.48
CA ASP A 77 -5.90 -35.57 18.46
C ASP A 77 -5.75 -34.53 17.35
N VAL A 78 -5.55 -34.99 16.12
CA VAL A 78 -5.45 -34.15 14.92
C VAL A 78 -6.66 -33.24 14.80
N ALA A 79 -7.87 -33.71 15.10
CA ALA A 79 -9.09 -32.90 15.00
C ALA A 79 -9.07 -31.67 15.93
N LYS A 80 -8.32 -31.75 17.04
CA LYS A 80 -8.12 -30.68 18.03
C LYS A 80 -6.81 -29.93 17.86
N ALA A 81 -6.02 -30.24 16.83
CA ALA A 81 -4.79 -29.53 16.50
C ALA A 81 -4.92 -27.99 16.52
N PRO A 82 -6.05 -27.38 16.06
CA PRO A 82 -6.21 -25.92 16.11
C PRO A 82 -6.21 -25.31 17.52
N GLU A 83 -6.58 -26.08 18.55
CA GLU A 83 -6.55 -25.60 19.95
C GLU A 83 -5.12 -25.31 20.43
N ASN A 84 -4.13 -25.96 19.83
CA ASN A 84 -2.70 -25.82 20.14
C ASN A 84 -1.86 -25.49 18.89
N GLY A 85 -2.36 -24.59 18.04
CA GLY A 85 -1.77 -24.28 16.73
C GLY A 85 -0.26 -23.98 16.75
N GLU A 86 0.24 -23.25 17.75
CA GLU A 86 1.68 -22.93 17.85
C GLU A 86 2.56 -24.19 17.99
N ILE A 87 2.11 -25.16 18.78
CA ILE A 87 2.82 -26.44 18.99
C ILE A 87 2.75 -27.26 17.70
N VAL A 88 1.58 -27.33 17.08
CA VAL A 88 1.37 -28.10 15.84
C VAL A 88 2.19 -27.52 14.68
N GLU A 89 2.30 -26.20 14.55
CA GLU A 89 3.18 -25.57 13.56
C GLU A 89 4.66 -25.91 13.79
N LYS A 90 5.09 -26.03 15.05
CA LYS A 90 6.45 -26.50 15.37
C LYS A 90 6.60 -27.98 14.98
N MET A 91 5.59 -28.81 15.22
CA MET A 91 5.59 -30.22 14.78
C MET A 91 5.70 -30.32 13.26
N ILE A 92 4.84 -29.63 12.51
CA ILE A 92 4.86 -29.57 11.03
C ILE A 92 6.25 -29.20 10.54
N ARG A 93 6.85 -28.11 11.05
CA ARG A 93 8.20 -27.69 10.67
C ARG A 93 9.25 -28.77 10.93
N LYS A 94 9.17 -29.47 12.06
CA LYS A 94 10.10 -30.56 12.42
C LYS A 94 9.91 -31.80 11.55
N LEU A 95 8.67 -32.13 11.19
CA LEU A 95 8.33 -33.24 10.29
C LEU A 95 8.79 -32.96 8.86
N ARG A 96 8.46 -31.77 8.32
CA ARG A 96 8.89 -31.33 6.98
C ARG A 96 10.41 -31.25 6.83
N ALA A 97 11.11 -30.88 7.91
CA ALA A 97 12.57 -30.87 7.94
C ALA A 97 13.20 -32.25 8.22
N GLY A 98 12.42 -33.32 8.41
CA GLY A 98 12.92 -34.65 8.73
C GLY A 98 13.67 -34.73 10.08
N MET A 99 13.47 -33.76 10.97
CA MET A 99 14.13 -33.72 12.29
C MET A 99 13.45 -34.64 13.31
N MET A 100 12.19 -34.99 13.10
CA MET A 100 11.42 -35.88 13.98
C MET A 100 10.87 -37.09 13.21
N PRO A 101 10.82 -38.29 13.82
CA PRO A 101 11.47 -38.68 15.10
C PRO A 101 13.01 -38.47 15.07
N PRO A 102 13.78 -38.50 16.17
CA PRO A 102 15.24 -38.28 16.09
C PRO A 102 15.99 -39.42 15.38
N SER A 103 17.24 -39.18 14.97
CA SER A 103 18.11 -40.25 14.44
C SER A 103 18.30 -41.35 15.48
N GLY A 104 18.16 -42.62 15.07
CA GLY A 104 18.26 -43.78 15.96
C GLY A 104 16.94 -44.21 16.63
N ALA A 105 15.87 -43.42 16.52
CA ALA A 105 14.53 -43.89 16.87
C ALA A 105 13.91 -44.70 15.73
N ARG A 106 12.90 -45.52 16.03
CA ARG A 106 12.05 -46.17 15.01
C ARG A 106 11.32 -45.07 14.23
N ARG A 107 11.41 -45.09 12.90
CA ARG A 107 10.78 -44.10 12.03
C ARG A 107 9.82 -44.80 11.07
N PRO A 108 8.64 -44.23 10.82
CA PRO A 108 7.79 -44.69 9.73
C PRO A 108 8.40 -44.26 8.39
N ASP A 109 7.80 -44.74 7.30
CA ASP A 109 8.17 -44.35 5.96
C ASP A 109 8.10 -42.82 5.79
N PRO A 110 9.08 -42.18 5.11
CA PRO A 110 9.05 -40.73 4.88
C PRO A 110 7.76 -40.22 4.23
N ALA A 111 7.11 -41.01 3.37
CA ALA A 111 5.83 -40.65 2.77
C ALA A 111 4.71 -40.56 3.81
N VAL A 112 4.72 -41.46 4.81
CA VAL A 112 3.76 -41.43 5.93
C VAL A 112 3.96 -40.17 6.77
N LEU A 113 5.21 -39.81 7.10
CA LEU A 113 5.50 -38.56 7.82
C LEU A 113 5.10 -37.32 7.03
N ALA A 114 5.24 -37.36 5.70
CA ALA A 114 4.83 -36.28 4.82
C ALA A 114 3.30 -36.13 4.75
N GLU A 115 2.56 -37.23 4.88
CA GLU A 115 1.10 -37.23 4.97
C GLU A 115 0.63 -36.69 6.31
N VAL A 116 1.21 -37.14 7.43
CA VAL A 116 0.93 -36.58 8.77
C VAL A 116 1.14 -35.06 8.78
N ALA A 117 2.25 -34.58 8.20
CA ALA A 117 2.48 -33.14 8.12
C ALA A 117 1.42 -32.43 7.25
N ARG A 118 0.96 -33.04 6.16
CA ARG A 118 -0.07 -32.49 5.28
C ARG A 118 -1.44 -32.44 5.99
N ASP A 119 -1.79 -33.47 6.75
CA ASP A 119 -3.05 -33.52 7.48
C ASP A 119 -3.11 -32.47 8.59
N LEU A 120 -2.00 -32.29 9.31
CA LEU A 120 -1.87 -31.22 10.31
C LEU A 120 -1.96 -29.83 9.66
N GLU A 121 -1.27 -29.61 8.54
CA GLU A 121 -1.37 -28.36 7.76
C GLU A 121 -2.82 -28.11 7.32
N SER A 122 -3.46 -29.09 6.66
CA SER A 122 -4.84 -28.96 6.17
C SER A 122 -5.83 -28.68 7.30
N THR A 123 -5.62 -29.29 8.47
CA THR A 123 -6.49 -29.07 9.63
C THR A 123 -6.34 -27.66 10.19
N LEU A 124 -5.11 -27.15 10.31
CA LEU A 124 -4.85 -25.77 10.72
C LEU A 124 -5.39 -24.77 9.69
N ASP A 125 -5.17 -25.01 8.40
CA ASP A 125 -5.64 -24.14 7.32
C ASP A 125 -7.18 -24.04 7.32
N LYS A 126 -7.89 -25.17 7.40
CA LYS A 126 -9.37 -25.19 7.52
C LYS A 126 -9.87 -24.50 8.78
N ALA A 127 -9.11 -24.52 9.87
CA ALA A 127 -9.48 -23.81 11.08
C ALA A 127 -9.26 -22.30 10.93
N ALA A 128 -8.14 -21.88 10.32
CA ALA A 128 -7.83 -20.49 10.02
C ALA A 128 -8.81 -19.88 9.01
N GLU A 129 -9.28 -20.63 8.01
CA GLU A 129 -10.32 -20.17 7.09
C GLU A 129 -11.66 -19.91 7.80
N ARG A 130 -12.03 -20.75 8.77
CA ARG A 130 -13.28 -20.61 9.55
C ARG A 130 -13.23 -19.49 10.58
N ASN A 131 -12.05 -19.22 11.13
CA ASN A 131 -11.84 -18.15 12.09
C ASN A 131 -10.50 -17.42 11.80
N PRO A 132 -10.45 -16.55 10.78
CA PRO A 132 -9.23 -15.85 10.41
C PRO A 132 -8.71 -15.00 11.57
N ASN A 133 -7.49 -15.28 12.00
CA ASN A 133 -6.80 -14.51 13.02
C ASN A 133 -5.52 -13.90 12.44
N PRO A 134 -5.56 -12.67 11.89
CA PRO A 134 -4.37 -11.98 11.38
C PRO A 134 -3.41 -11.51 12.49
N GLY A 135 -3.71 -11.83 13.76
CA GLY A 135 -2.98 -11.36 14.93
C GLY A 135 -3.38 -9.96 15.34
N THR A 136 -2.54 -9.35 16.18
CA THR A 136 -2.71 -7.96 16.61
C THR A 136 -1.65 -7.08 15.95
N ARG A 137 -2.03 -5.84 15.62
CA ARG A 137 -1.10 -4.83 15.12
C ARG A 137 -1.13 -3.63 16.06
N THR A 138 0.04 -3.09 16.38
CA THR A 138 0.13 -1.79 17.05
C THR A 138 -0.44 -0.70 16.15
N PHE A 139 -0.90 0.40 16.75
CA PHE A 139 -1.40 1.53 15.99
C PHE A 139 -0.31 2.07 15.06
N GLN A 140 -0.61 2.10 13.76
CA GLN A 140 0.27 2.68 12.74
C GLN A 140 -0.34 4.00 12.27
N ARG A 141 0.42 5.09 12.39
CA ARG A 141 0.05 6.39 11.81
C ARG A 141 0.63 6.52 10.40
N LEU A 142 0.16 7.51 9.64
CA LEU A 142 0.80 7.85 8.37
C LEU A 142 2.12 8.56 8.63
N ASN A 143 3.24 8.05 8.14
CA ASN A 143 4.50 8.79 8.19
C ASN A 143 4.45 10.05 7.30
N ARG A 144 5.47 10.92 7.33
CA ARG A 144 5.47 12.19 6.56
C ARG A 144 5.26 11.98 5.07
N ALA A 145 5.93 10.99 4.49
CA ALA A 145 5.82 10.69 3.07
C ALA A 145 4.43 10.14 2.71
N GLU A 146 3.90 9.24 3.52
CA GLU A 146 2.56 8.68 3.39
C GLU A 146 1.48 9.76 3.53
N TYR A 147 1.59 10.64 4.52
CA TYR A 147 0.66 11.74 4.73
C TYR A 147 0.71 12.75 3.57
N HIS A 148 1.91 13.12 3.11
CA HIS A 148 2.09 13.95 1.91
C HIS A 148 1.43 13.33 0.68
N ASN A 149 1.71 12.06 0.40
CA ASN A 149 1.17 11.36 -0.76
C ASN A 149 -0.35 11.21 -0.67
N THR A 150 -0.88 10.98 0.54
CA THR A 150 -2.32 10.89 0.80
C THR A 150 -3.01 12.22 0.51
N ILE A 151 -2.44 13.36 0.94
CA ILE A 151 -2.99 14.69 0.62
C ILE A 151 -3.00 14.91 -0.89
N ARG A 152 -1.87 14.60 -1.56
CA ARG A 152 -1.75 14.75 -3.01
C ARG A 152 -2.75 13.87 -3.77
N GLU A 153 -2.97 12.65 -3.33
CA GLU A 153 -3.89 11.71 -3.99
C GLU A 153 -5.36 12.07 -3.76
N LEU A 154 -5.72 12.47 -2.54
CA LEU A 154 -7.10 12.81 -2.20
C LEU A 154 -7.53 14.17 -2.75
N PHE A 155 -6.63 15.15 -2.76
CA PHE A 155 -6.99 16.55 -3.04
C PHE A 155 -6.24 17.16 -4.23
N GLY A 156 -5.22 16.50 -4.77
CA GLY A 156 -4.45 17.01 -5.90
C GLY A 156 -3.54 18.20 -5.56
N ILE A 157 -3.35 18.52 -4.28
CA ILE A 157 -2.52 19.63 -3.82
C ILE A 157 -1.19 19.15 -3.24
N GLU A 158 -0.15 19.95 -3.41
CA GLU A 158 1.15 19.75 -2.77
C GLU A 158 1.25 20.64 -1.52
N VAL A 159 1.60 20.01 -0.39
CA VAL A 159 1.74 20.68 0.91
C VAL A 159 3.05 20.25 1.55
N ASP A 160 3.82 21.20 2.06
CA ASP A 160 5.03 20.88 2.81
C ASP A 160 4.70 20.35 4.22
N VAL A 161 4.54 19.04 4.32
CA VAL A 161 4.23 18.33 5.58
C VAL A 161 5.34 18.51 6.62
N ASN A 162 6.57 18.81 6.20
CA ASN A 162 7.73 18.94 7.06
C ASN A 162 7.63 20.14 8.02
N THR A 163 6.82 21.13 7.65
CA THR A 163 6.52 22.30 8.48
C THR A 163 5.60 21.94 9.67
N PHE A 164 4.87 20.82 9.60
CA PHE A 164 3.89 20.42 10.62
C PHE A 164 4.31 19.19 11.43
N LEU A 165 4.97 18.22 10.80
CA LEU A 165 5.29 16.94 11.41
C LEU A 165 6.81 16.79 11.65
N PRO A 166 7.23 16.29 12.83
CA PRO A 166 8.63 15.99 13.10
C PRO A 166 9.14 14.83 12.22
N LEU A 167 10.45 14.63 12.17
CA LEU A 167 11.03 13.51 11.43
C LEU A 167 10.53 12.17 12.00
N ASP A 168 10.22 11.21 11.11
CA ASP A 168 9.80 9.87 11.51
C ASP A 168 10.96 9.05 12.08
N THR A 169 10.65 8.25 13.09
CA THR A 169 11.53 7.23 13.65
C THR A 169 11.71 6.10 12.65
N LYS A 170 12.93 5.55 12.57
CA LYS A 170 13.24 4.41 11.71
C LYS A 170 13.46 3.16 12.56
N SER A 171 12.84 2.05 12.16
CA SER A 171 13.08 0.70 12.69
C SER A 171 13.50 -0.21 11.55
N ALA A 172 14.52 -1.05 11.75
CA ALA A 172 15.10 -1.89 10.71
C ALA A 172 15.42 -1.15 9.38
N ASN A 173 15.77 0.15 9.47
CA ASN A 173 15.98 1.08 8.34
C ASN A 173 14.74 1.50 7.55
N PHE A 174 13.53 1.15 8.02
CA PHE A 174 12.25 1.57 7.46
C PHE A 174 11.55 2.58 8.37
N ASP A 175 10.87 3.56 7.80
CA ASP A 175 10.11 4.61 8.49
C ASP A 175 8.60 4.32 8.52
N ASN A 176 8.18 3.12 8.12
CA ASN A 176 6.79 2.68 8.06
C ASN A 176 6.48 1.49 8.98
N ILE A 177 7.33 1.18 9.98
CA ILE A 177 7.07 0.08 10.92
C ILE A 177 6.22 0.58 12.10
N ALA A 178 5.10 -0.11 12.34
CA ALA A 178 4.09 0.28 13.32
C ALA A 178 4.59 0.21 14.78
N ASP A 179 5.66 -0.53 15.06
CA ASP A 179 6.22 -0.73 16.41
C ASP A 179 6.92 0.53 16.97
N VAL A 180 7.44 1.39 16.09
CA VAL A 180 8.14 2.64 16.44
C VAL A 180 7.34 3.89 16.14
N GLN A 181 6.05 3.75 15.80
CA GLN A 181 5.20 4.83 15.32
C GLN A 181 4.14 5.31 16.32
N THR A 182 4.35 5.06 17.62
CA THR A 182 3.44 5.47 18.69
C THR A 182 3.13 6.97 18.62
N PRO A 183 1.84 7.38 18.72
CA PRO A 183 1.48 8.79 18.68
C PRO A 183 1.91 9.52 19.96
N SER A 184 2.30 10.78 19.83
CA SER A 184 2.53 11.70 20.96
C SER A 184 1.55 12.88 20.87
N ALA A 185 1.30 13.55 22.00
CA ALA A 185 0.45 14.75 22.03
C ALA A 185 0.94 15.82 21.04
N THR A 186 2.25 16.08 21.01
CA THR A 186 2.89 17.04 20.09
C THR A 186 2.68 16.69 18.62
N LEU A 187 2.72 15.40 18.30
CA LEU A 187 2.54 14.90 16.95
C LEU A 187 1.07 14.95 16.53
N MET A 188 0.14 14.67 17.45
CA MET A 188 -1.30 14.85 17.22
C MET A 188 -1.66 16.32 16.96
N GLU A 189 -1.10 17.25 17.72
CA GLU A 189 -1.23 18.68 17.44
C GLU A 189 -0.68 19.04 16.05
N GLY A 190 0.45 18.45 15.66
CA GLY A 190 1.03 18.61 14.32
C GLY A 190 0.06 18.18 13.22
N TYR A 191 -0.58 17.01 13.34
CA TYR A 191 -1.60 16.56 12.39
C TYR A 191 -2.82 17.46 12.36
N LEU A 192 -3.30 17.95 13.51
CA LEU A 192 -4.44 18.85 13.55
C LEU A 192 -4.14 20.19 12.87
N ARG A 193 -2.96 20.77 13.10
CA ARG A 193 -2.51 21.98 12.41
C ARG A 193 -2.35 21.76 10.90
N ALA A 194 -1.78 20.63 10.51
CA ALA A 194 -1.67 20.25 9.10
C ALA A 194 -3.06 20.11 8.45
N ALA A 195 -3.98 19.42 9.12
CA ALA A 195 -5.35 19.21 8.65
C ALA A 195 -6.13 20.54 8.54
N GLU A 196 -5.96 21.46 9.50
CA GLU A 196 -6.56 22.79 9.44
C GLU A 196 -6.04 23.59 8.23
N HIS A 197 -4.73 23.54 7.99
CA HIS A 197 -4.11 24.19 6.83
C HIS A 197 -4.58 23.59 5.50
N VAL A 198 -4.53 22.25 5.38
CA VAL A 198 -5.01 21.51 4.19
C VAL A 198 -6.48 21.83 3.93
N SER A 199 -7.33 21.83 4.97
CA SER A 199 -8.76 22.09 4.82
C SER A 199 -9.04 23.49 4.27
N ARG A 200 -8.30 24.51 4.71
CA ARG A 200 -8.42 25.88 4.17
C ARG A 200 -8.00 25.96 2.70
N ILE A 201 -6.93 25.27 2.31
CA ILE A 201 -6.48 25.26 0.91
C ILE A 201 -7.51 24.54 0.02
N VAL A 202 -7.99 23.38 0.46
CA VAL A 202 -8.88 22.52 -0.34
C VAL A 202 -10.27 23.12 -0.51
N LEU A 203 -10.82 23.72 0.55
CA LEU A 203 -12.13 24.37 0.47
C LEU A 203 -12.08 25.69 -0.30
N GLY A 204 -10.91 26.34 -0.32
CA GLY A 204 -10.78 27.71 -0.78
C GLY A 204 -11.45 28.71 0.16
N ASP A 205 -11.27 29.99 -0.15
CA ASP A 205 -11.91 31.09 0.56
C ASP A 205 -12.61 32.00 -0.47
N PRO A 206 -13.95 32.01 -0.54
CA PRO A 206 -14.67 32.84 -1.50
C PRO A 206 -14.48 34.34 -1.23
N ASP A 207 -14.14 34.70 0.00
CA ASP A 207 -13.88 36.07 0.43
C ASP A 207 -12.36 36.37 0.42
N ALA A 208 -11.56 35.50 -0.22
CA ALA A 208 -10.12 35.69 -0.33
C ALA A 208 -9.81 37.07 -0.91
N GLU A 209 -8.95 37.80 -0.20
CA GLU A 209 -8.42 39.07 -0.69
C GLU A 209 -7.73 38.88 -2.05
N ILE A 210 -7.74 39.91 -2.88
CA ILE A 210 -7.05 39.91 -4.17
C ILE A 210 -5.56 39.72 -3.92
N GLN A 211 -5.08 38.50 -4.16
CA GLN A 211 -3.66 38.18 -4.03
C GLN A 211 -2.92 38.35 -5.35
N ASN A 212 -1.72 38.92 -5.28
CA ASN A 212 -0.79 39.00 -6.40
C ASN A 212 0.43 38.15 -6.08
N THR A 213 0.63 37.06 -6.85
CA THR A 213 1.82 36.22 -6.75
C THR A 213 2.77 36.52 -7.91
N VAL A 214 3.98 36.95 -7.57
CA VAL A 214 5.02 37.24 -8.56
C VAL A 214 6.05 36.12 -8.62
N TYR A 215 6.09 35.42 -9.75
CA TYR A 215 7.14 34.45 -10.04
C TYR A 215 8.28 35.11 -10.81
N ARG A 216 9.46 35.24 -10.19
CA ARG A 216 10.64 35.82 -10.82
C ARG A 216 11.48 34.73 -11.49
N LEU A 217 11.84 34.95 -12.76
CA LEU A 217 12.87 34.16 -13.43
C LEU A 217 14.24 34.80 -13.22
N PRO A 218 15.24 34.08 -12.70
CA PRO A 218 16.60 34.60 -12.63
C PRO A 218 17.14 34.92 -14.03
N ARG A 219 17.83 36.06 -14.18
CA ARG A 219 18.44 36.46 -15.47
C ARG A 219 19.53 35.49 -15.98
N ILE A 220 20.06 34.66 -15.08
CA ILE A 220 21.09 33.65 -15.38
C ILE A 220 20.47 32.28 -15.74
N GLN A 221 19.15 32.14 -15.71
CA GLN A 221 18.49 30.88 -16.06
C GLN A 221 18.67 30.59 -17.55
N SER A 222 19.01 29.34 -17.88
CA SER A 222 19.18 28.92 -19.27
C SER A 222 17.88 29.07 -20.04
N GLN A 223 17.93 29.79 -21.15
CA GLN A 223 16.81 29.91 -22.10
C GLN A 223 16.88 28.86 -23.22
N LYS A 224 17.90 27.99 -23.21
CA LYS A 224 18.11 26.96 -24.22
C LYS A 224 17.55 25.60 -23.80
N ASP A 225 17.46 25.37 -22.50
CA ASP A 225 17.03 24.10 -21.92
C ASP A 225 15.54 24.12 -21.57
N ARG A 226 14.92 22.94 -21.54
CA ARG A 226 13.54 22.80 -21.10
C ARG A 226 13.46 22.94 -19.58
N VAL A 227 12.51 23.74 -19.10
CA VAL A 227 12.21 23.82 -17.67
C VAL A 227 11.36 22.64 -17.22
N GLU A 228 11.62 22.13 -16.02
CA GLU A 228 10.85 21.04 -15.43
C GLU A 228 9.34 21.38 -15.36
N GLY A 229 8.50 20.44 -15.76
CA GLY A 229 7.05 20.61 -15.89
C GLY A 229 6.58 21.31 -17.18
N ALA A 230 7.48 21.92 -17.97
CA ALA A 230 7.10 22.51 -19.25
C ALA A 230 6.87 21.42 -20.34
N PRO A 231 5.94 21.64 -21.30
CA PRO A 231 5.69 20.71 -22.40
C PRO A 231 6.97 20.36 -23.18
N PHE A 232 7.04 19.13 -23.70
CA PHE A 232 8.16 18.72 -24.55
C PHE A 232 8.23 19.62 -25.80
N GLY A 233 9.45 20.03 -26.17
CA GLY A 233 9.70 20.96 -27.27
C GLY A 233 9.81 22.44 -26.86
N THR A 234 9.51 22.79 -25.61
CA THR A 234 9.75 24.14 -25.08
C THR A 234 11.23 24.35 -24.70
N ARG A 235 11.70 25.60 -24.81
CA ARG A 235 13.04 26.05 -24.39
C ARG A 235 12.92 27.33 -23.58
N GLY A 236 13.56 27.36 -22.42
CA GLY A 236 13.48 28.47 -21.47
C GLY A 236 12.09 28.66 -20.86
N GLY A 237 11.94 29.75 -20.12
CA GLY A 237 10.65 30.15 -19.53
C GLY A 237 10.44 29.65 -18.10
N LEU A 238 9.18 29.59 -17.68
CA LEU A 238 8.78 29.23 -16.32
C LEU A 238 7.63 28.24 -16.36
N SER A 239 7.74 27.18 -15.58
CA SER A 239 6.66 26.23 -15.30
C SER A 239 6.48 26.14 -13.79
N ARG A 240 5.27 26.42 -13.31
CA ARG A 240 4.93 26.44 -11.88
C ARG A 240 3.52 25.91 -11.68
N VAL A 241 3.36 25.11 -10.63
CA VAL A 241 2.06 24.80 -10.05
C VAL A 241 1.66 25.98 -9.18
N HIS A 242 0.45 26.51 -9.40
CA HIS A 242 -0.14 27.59 -8.61
C HIS A 242 -1.51 27.13 -8.11
N ASN A 243 -1.72 27.19 -6.81
CA ASN A 243 -3.01 26.90 -6.19
C ASN A 243 -3.80 28.20 -6.06
N PHE A 244 -4.92 28.31 -6.78
CA PHE A 244 -5.78 29.48 -6.72
C PHE A 244 -6.66 29.42 -5.46
N PRO A 245 -6.79 30.52 -4.69
CA PRO A 245 -7.49 30.51 -3.41
C PRO A 245 -9.02 30.39 -3.53
N ALA A 246 -9.59 30.66 -4.71
CA ALA A 246 -11.02 30.64 -4.96
C ALA A 246 -11.31 30.30 -6.44
N ASP A 247 -12.58 30.16 -6.81
CA ASP A 247 -12.97 30.21 -8.21
C ASP A 247 -13.16 31.67 -8.63
N GLY A 248 -12.53 32.10 -9.72
CA GLY A 248 -12.59 33.51 -10.10
C GLY A 248 -11.96 33.84 -11.45
N LYS A 249 -12.00 35.13 -11.77
CA LYS A 249 -11.30 35.68 -12.95
C LYS A 249 -9.89 36.09 -12.54
N TYR A 250 -8.90 35.44 -13.14
CA TYR A 250 -7.49 35.73 -12.91
C TYR A 250 -6.92 36.54 -14.06
N VAL A 251 -6.10 37.53 -13.72
CA VAL A 251 -5.35 38.33 -14.68
C VAL A 251 -3.88 37.96 -14.57
N PHE A 252 -3.32 37.48 -15.69
CA PHE A 252 -1.91 37.14 -15.77
C PHE A 252 -1.15 38.29 -16.43
N HIS A 253 -0.13 38.81 -15.73
CA HIS A 253 0.78 39.81 -16.27
C HIS A 253 2.15 39.18 -16.51
N ILE A 254 2.63 39.28 -17.75
CA ILE A 254 3.98 38.85 -18.13
C ILE A 254 4.82 40.12 -18.35
N MET A 255 5.88 40.26 -17.55
CA MET A 255 6.84 41.36 -17.68
C MET A 255 8.17 40.80 -18.19
N PRO A 256 8.42 40.82 -19.51
CA PRO A 256 9.70 40.37 -20.05
C PRO A 256 10.83 41.29 -19.60
N TYR A 257 12.00 40.72 -19.38
CA TYR A 257 13.21 41.53 -19.24
C TYR A 257 13.55 42.16 -20.59
N ASN A 258 13.91 43.45 -20.58
CA ASN A 258 14.51 44.07 -21.75
C ASN A 258 15.94 43.53 -21.89
N ALA A 259 16.17 42.67 -22.87
CA ALA A 259 17.51 42.32 -23.31
C ALA A 259 17.98 43.37 -24.31
N VAL A 260 19.15 43.98 -24.06
CA VAL A 260 19.77 44.96 -24.98
C VAL A 260 20.41 44.28 -26.19
N GLU A 261 20.52 42.95 -26.14
CA GLU A 261 21.06 42.09 -27.19
C GLU A 261 19.89 41.56 -28.03
N GLY A 262 19.72 42.12 -29.22
CA GLY A 262 18.66 41.71 -30.14
C GLY A 262 18.91 40.31 -30.68
N GLU A 263 18.25 39.31 -30.11
CA GLU A 263 18.01 38.04 -30.79
C GLU A 263 16.51 37.75 -30.84
N VAL A 264 15.96 37.93 -32.04
CA VAL A 264 14.60 37.59 -32.43
C VAL A 264 14.46 36.06 -32.42
N PHE A 265 13.72 35.50 -31.47
CA PHE A 265 13.27 34.11 -31.58
C PHE A 265 12.15 34.04 -32.62
N ARG A 266 12.49 33.58 -33.83
CA ARG A 266 11.54 33.27 -34.91
C ARG A 266 10.51 32.23 -34.42
N ALA A 267 9.25 32.63 -34.32
CA ALA A 267 8.14 31.70 -34.23
C ALA A 267 8.01 30.95 -35.57
N HIS A 268 8.34 29.66 -35.60
CA HIS A 268 7.95 28.79 -36.70
C HIS A 268 6.46 28.47 -36.54
N VAL A 269 5.64 29.18 -37.31
CA VAL A 269 4.26 28.77 -37.60
C VAL A 269 4.35 27.58 -38.55
N TRP A 270 3.92 26.40 -38.10
CA TRP A 270 3.64 25.29 -39.00
C TRP A 270 2.24 25.51 -39.58
N ASN A 271 2.16 25.46 -40.92
CA ASN A 271 0.91 25.44 -41.68
C ASN A 271 0.40 24.00 -41.78
#